data_AF-A0AA37LQ74-F1
#
_entry.id   AF-A0AA37LQ74-F1
#
_cell.length_a   1.000
_cell.length_b   1.000
_cell.length_c   1.000
_cell.angle_alpha   90.00
_cell.angle_beta   90.00
_cell.angle_gamma   90.00
#
_symmetry.space_group_name_H-M   'P 1'
#
loop_
_entity.id
_entity.type
_entity.pdbx_description
1 polymer ?
#
loop_
_entity_poly.entity_id
_entity_poly.type
_entity_poly.pdbx_seq_one_letter_code
_entity_poly.pdbx_strand_id
1 'polypeptide(L)'
;MGAYSQSNGSVEETTSSARSFFSRFALPSRSRSRNLADFHVRPDDPHRQYSAGDHVHGAVVLTVVKPVRITHLTVALHGYVRVHKGPAVSEPPIAKPALSGRSSAQYHGNGYASLFQDEQVLSGEGRLEAGKYEFNFDLVFPEKGLPSSIDV
;
A
#
# COMPACT_ATOMS: atom_id res chain seq x y z
N MET A 1 -67.51 24.39 40.45
CA MET A 1 -66.75 24.66 41.68
C MET A 1 -66.10 23.35 42.13
N GLY A 2 -64.77 23.35 42.31
CA GLY A 2 -64.00 22.38 43.10
C GLY A 2 -63.84 20.96 42.57
N ALA A 3 -62.63 20.61 42.11
CA ALA A 3 -61.78 19.57 42.73
C ALA A 3 -60.46 19.43 41.97
N TYR A 4 -59.42 19.23 42.75
CA TYR A 4 -57.98 19.17 42.50
C TYR A 4 -57.54 17.83 41.88
N SER A 5 -56.46 17.84 41.08
CA SER A 5 -55.58 16.69 40.93
C SER A 5 -54.15 17.14 40.59
N GLN A 6 -53.19 16.47 41.24
CA GLN A 6 -51.76 16.78 41.36
C GLN A 6 -50.96 16.48 40.09
N SER A 7 -49.78 17.10 39.92
CA SER A 7 -48.55 16.35 39.63
C SER A 7 -47.27 17.19 39.75
N ASN A 8 -46.22 16.48 40.15
CA ASN A 8 -44.85 16.88 40.50
C ASN A 8 -44.10 17.71 39.46
N GLY A 9 -43.17 18.53 39.95
CA GLY A 9 -42.01 19.00 39.21
C GLY A 9 -40.91 19.44 40.15
N SER A 10 -40.11 18.49 40.63
CA SER A 10 -38.91 18.70 41.43
C SER A 10 -37.77 19.31 40.62
N VAL A 11 -36.94 20.05 41.35
CA VAL A 11 -35.86 20.96 40.94
C VAL A 11 -34.55 20.21 40.66
N GLU A 12 -33.64 20.93 39.97
CA GLU A 12 -32.16 20.77 39.93
C GLU A 12 -31.51 19.90 38.85
N GLU A 13 -31.04 20.61 37.81
CA GLU A 13 -29.64 20.85 37.41
C GLU A 13 -28.51 19.80 37.56
N THR A 14 -27.53 19.97 36.66
CA THR A 14 -26.23 19.29 36.48
C THR A 14 -26.28 17.94 35.76
N THR A 15 -25.67 17.79 34.58
CA THR A 15 -24.21 17.80 34.43
C THR A 15 -23.76 18.20 33.02
N SER A 16 -22.72 19.03 33.02
CA SER A 16 -21.91 19.46 31.91
C SER A 16 -21.40 18.28 31.06
N SER A 17 -21.79 18.25 29.78
CA SER A 17 -21.22 17.34 28.79
C SER A 17 -19.75 17.71 28.52
N ALA A 18 -18.86 17.01 29.19
CA ALA A 18 -17.42 17.15 29.04
C ALA A 18 -16.95 16.65 27.65
N ARG A 19 -16.51 17.60 26.82
CA ARG A 19 -15.21 17.59 26.11
C ARG A 19 -14.74 16.22 25.57
N SER A 20 -15.15 15.88 24.35
CA SER A 20 -14.47 14.88 23.51
C SER A 20 -13.26 15.51 22.83
N PHE A 21 -12.10 15.46 23.50
CA PHE A 21 -10.80 15.90 22.96
C PHE A 21 -9.78 14.76 23.02
N PHE A 22 -10.04 13.63 22.37
CA PHE A 22 -8.98 12.66 22.05
C PHE A 22 -9.26 11.91 20.75
N SER A 23 -9.38 12.62 19.63
CA SER A 23 -9.10 12.06 18.30
C SER A 23 -7.58 11.91 18.14
N ARG A 24 -6.99 10.99 18.93
CA ARG A 24 -5.58 10.61 18.80
C ARG A 24 -5.41 9.84 17.49
N PHE A 25 -4.91 10.55 16.49
CA PHE A 25 -3.92 10.11 15.51
C PHE A 25 -3.82 8.58 15.33
N ALA A 26 -4.78 7.97 14.64
CA ALA A 26 -4.59 6.67 14.03
C ALA A 26 -3.78 6.87 12.76
N LEU A 27 -2.48 7.13 12.92
CA LEU A 27 -1.52 6.87 11.85
C LEU A 27 -1.71 5.39 11.46
N PRO A 28 -1.80 5.03 10.17
CA PRO A 28 -1.79 3.65 9.74
C PRO A 28 -0.36 3.14 9.96
N SER A 29 -0.01 2.86 11.22
CA SER A 29 1.21 2.15 11.52
C SER A 29 1.05 0.82 10.83
N ARG A 30 1.92 0.61 9.84
CA ARG A 30 2.03 -0.62 9.07
C ARG A 30 2.27 -1.73 10.09
N SER A 31 1.17 -2.34 10.55
CA SER A 31 1.17 -3.51 11.41
C SER A 31 1.89 -4.58 10.60
N ARG A 32 3.21 -4.65 10.76
CA ARG A 32 4.01 -5.78 10.33
C ARG A 32 3.37 -6.96 11.04
N SER A 33 2.55 -7.69 10.31
CA SER A 33 1.65 -8.71 10.86
C SER A 33 2.50 -9.65 11.70
N ARG A 34 2.17 -9.80 12.99
CA ARG A 34 2.92 -10.65 13.95
C ARG A 34 3.07 -12.12 13.52
N ASN A 35 2.38 -12.50 12.44
CA ASN A 35 2.40 -13.83 11.85
C ASN A 35 3.51 -14.01 10.80
N LEU A 36 4.12 -12.92 10.31
CA LEU A 36 5.21 -12.94 9.34
C LEU A 36 6.51 -12.47 10.00
N ALA A 37 7.52 -13.33 10.02
CA ALA A 37 8.86 -12.95 10.45
C ALA A 37 9.54 -12.08 9.40
N ASP A 38 9.40 -12.46 8.13
CA ASP A 38 10.11 -11.84 7.02
C ASP A 38 9.27 -11.81 5.75
N PHE A 39 9.39 -10.73 5.00
CA PHE A 39 8.73 -10.51 3.72
C PHE A 39 9.56 -9.53 2.90
N HIS A 40 10.27 -10.04 1.90
CA HIS A 40 11.12 -9.24 1.03
C HIS A 40 11.19 -9.82 -0.38
N VAL A 41 11.55 -8.98 -1.34
CA VAL A 41 11.86 -9.36 -2.72
C VAL A 41 13.37 -9.60 -2.81
N ARG A 42 13.77 -10.74 -3.37
CA ARG A 42 15.16 -11.12 -3.61
C ARG A 42 15.37 -11.26 -5.11
N PRO A 43 15.97 -10.26 -5.78
CA PRO A 43 16.39 -10.39 -7.18
C PRO A 43 17.48 -11.46 -7.32
N ASP A 44 17.51 -12.17 -8.45
CA ASP A 44 18.58 -13.13 -8.74
C ASP A 44 19.90 -12.42 -9.06
N ASP A 45 19.82 -11.27 -9.75
CA ASP A 45 20.95 -10.40 -10.05
C ASP A 45 20.76 -9.00 -9.40
N PRO A 46 21.15 -8.79 -8.13
CA PRO A 46 20.92 -7.53 -7.41
C PRO A 46 21.66 -6.31 -7.97
N HIS A 47 22.79 -6.52 -8.64
CA HIS A 47 23.64 -5.45 -9.16
C HIS A 47 23.53 -5.29 -10.69
N ARG A 48 22.64 -6.04 -11.33
CA ARG A 48 22.44 -5.96 -12.77
C ARG A 48 21.70 -4.68 -13.12
N GLN A 49 22.23 -3.97 -14.12
CA GLN A 49 21.53 -2.88 -14.78
C GLN A 49 20.64 -3.48 -15.86
N TYR A 50 19.35 -3.23 -15.77
CA TYR A 50 18.36 -3.74 -16.71
C TYR A 50 18.07 -2.69 -17.80
N SER A 51 17.85 -3.17 -19.01
CA SER A 51 17.50 -2.39 -20.19
C SER A 51 16.10 -2.76 -20.71
N ALA A 52 15.64 -2.03 -21.72
CA ALA A 52 14.36 -2.30 -22.36
C ALA A 52 14.33 -3.72 -22.96
N GLY A 53 13.28 -4.48 -22.63
CA GLY A 53 13.13 -5.89 -23.02
C GLY A 53 13.86 -6.90 -22.12
N ASP A 54 14.59 -6.46 -21.09
CA ASP A 54 15.24 -7.39 -20.17
C ASP A 54 14.22 -8.06 -19.23
N HIS A 55 14.52 -9.32 -18.90
CA HIS A 55 13.82 -10.10 -17.89
C HIS A 55 14.42 -9.87 -16.50
N VAL A 56 13.55 -9.62 -15.53
CA VAL A 56 13.88 -9.50 -14.11
C VAL A 56 13.42 -10.76 -13.40
N HIS A 57 14.39 -11.57 -13.01
CA HIS A 57 14.17 -12.78 -12.25
C HIS A 57 14.43 -12.55 -10.77
N GLY A 58 13.71 -13.29 -9.94
CA GLY A 58 13.93 -13.31 -8.51
C GLY A 58 12.86 -14.10 -7.80
N ALA A 59 12.84 -13.96 -6.48
CA ALA A 59 11.85 -14.58 -5.63
C ALA A 59 11.30 -13.62 -4.57
N VAL A 60 10.02 -13.74 -4.28
CA VAL A 60 9.41 -13.18 -3.08
C VAL A 60 9.57 -14.19 -1.95
N VAL A 61 10.37 -13.83 -0.95
CA VAL A 61 10.66 -14.67 0.20
C VAL A 61 9.72 -14.27 1.34
N LEU A 62 9.02 -15.26 1.89
CA LEU A 62 8.06 -15.08 2.96
C LEU A 62 8.34 -16.10 4.07
N THR A 63 8.60 -15.62 5.29
CA THR A 63 8.75 -16.49 6.46
C THR A 63 7.55 -16.33 7.38
N VAL A 64 6.74 -17.38 7.46
CA VAL A 64 5.49 -17.44 8.21
C VAL A 64 5.73 -18.10 9.56
N VAL A 65 5.45 -17.41 10.65
CA VAL A 65 5.60 -17.92 12.04
C VAL A 65 4.31 -18.58 12.53
N LYS A 66 3.16 -18.06 12.09
CA LYS A 66 1.83 -18.59 12.43
C LYS A 66 1.01 -18.72 11.16
N PRO A 67 0.14 -19.73 11.02
CA PRO A 67 -0.63 -19.90 9.80
C PRO A 67 -1.40 -18.64 9.41
N VAL A 68 -1.24 -18.19 8.16
CA VAL A 68 -1.87 -16.98 7.61
C VAL A 68 -2.73 -17.36 6.42
N ARG A 69 -3.96 -16.82 6.37
CA ARG A 69 -4.76 -16.85 5.15
C ARG A 69 -4.39 -15.65 4.28
N ILE A 70 -4.03 -15.92 3.04
CA ILE A 70 -3.78 -14.91 2.02
C ILE A 70 -4.89 -14.97 0.98
N THR A 71 -5.27 -13.82 0.45
CA THR A 71 -6.19 -13.75 -0.69
C THR A 71 -5.41 -13.81 -1.99
N HIS A 72 -4.37 -12.99 -2.15
CA HIS A 72 -3.49 -13.02 -3.32
C HIS A 72 -2.10 -12.53 -2.90
N LEU A 73 -1.07 -13.15 -3.47
CA LEU A 73 0.29 -12.66 -3.48
C LEU A 73 0.62 -12.25 -4.91
N THR A 74 0.82 -10.96 -5.13
CA THR A 74 1.20 -10.41 -6.43
C THR A 74 2.51 -9.63 -6.32
N VAL A 75 3.29 -9.66 -7.39
CA VAL A 75 4.48 -8.84 -7.56
C VAL A 75 4.25 -7.92 -8.75
N ALA A 76 4.63 -6.65 -8.61
CA ALA A 76 4.47 -5.67 -9.67
C ALA A 76 5.80 -4.95 -9.93
N LEU A 77 6.19 -4.90 -11.20
CA LEU A 77 7.27 -4.06 -11.69
C LEU A 77 6.66 -2.75 -12.19
N HIS A 78 7.01 -1.65 -11.53
CA HIS A 78 6.47 -0.33 -11.83
C HIS A 78 7.61 0.65 -12.09
N GLY A 79 7.53 1.35 -13.22
CA GLY A 79 8.41 2.46 -13.53
C GLY A 79 7.63 3.76 -13.56
N TYR A 80 8.15 4.80 -12.91
CA TYR A 80 7.57 6.14 -12.94
C TYR A 80 8.64 7.21 -13.02
N VAL A 81 8.25 8.39 -13.46
CA VAL A 81 9.08 9.59 -13.52
C VAL A 81 8.38 10.69 -12.73
N ARG A 82 9.16 11.45 -11.98
CA ARG A 82 8.69 12.64 -11.27
C ARG A 82 9.59 13.82 -11.61
N VAL A 83 9.00 14.89 -12.13
CA VAL A 83 9.70 16.13 -12.48
C VAL A 83 9.19 17.25 -11.60
N HIS A 84 10.06 17.81 -10.77
CA HIS A 84 9.76 18.97 -9.94
C HIS A 84 10.33 20.24 -10.57
N LYS A 85 9.51 21.29 -10.68
CA LYS A 85 9.94 22.62 -11.13
C LYS A 85 9.64 23.64 -10.05
N GLY A 86 10.59 23.87 -9.13
CA GLY A 86 10.48 24.86 -8.04
C GLY A 86 11.13 24.39 -6.73
N PRO A 87 11.34 25.28 -5.74
CA PRO A 87 11.88 24.90 -4.45
C PRO A 87 10.84 24.05 -3.70
N ALA A 88 11.14 22.75 -3.57
CA ALA A 88 10.48 21.73 -2.76
C ALA A 88 9.06 22.08 -2.24
N VAL A 89 8.06 22.05 -3.11
CA VAL A 89 6.65 22.06 -2.67
C VAL A 89 6.28 20.66 -2.20
N SER A 90 5.74 20.61 -0.99
CA SER A 90 5.34 19.45 -0.20
C SER A 90 4.76 18.30 -1.03
N GLU A 91 5.31 17.12 -0.77
CA GLU A 91 4.98 15.85 -1.42
C GLU A 91 3.49 15.50 -1.28
N PRO A 92 2.69 15.46 -2.36
CA PRO A 92 1.44 14.73 -2.31
C PRO A 92 1.73 13.22 -2.21
N PRO A 93 0.90 12.45 -1.49
CA PRO A 93 1.04 11.00 -1.38
C PRO A 93 1.08 10.36 -2.77
N ILE A 94 2.00 9.43 -2.98
CA ILE A 94 2.04 8.59 -4.18
C ILE A 94 0.65 7.98 -4.35
N ALA A 95 -0.10 8.46 -5.36
CA ALA A 95 -1.35 7.84 -5.75
C ALA A 95 -0.96 6.42 -6.17
N LYS A 96 -1.39 5.42 -5.39
CA LYS A 96 -1.18 4.02 -5.74
C LYS A 96 -1.70 3.84 -7.16
N PRO A 97 -0.87 3.45 -8.13
CA PRO A 97 -1.36 3.21 -9.46
C PRO A 97 -2.46 2.16 -9.37
N ALA A 98 -3.55 2.36 -10.12
CA ALA A 98 -4.66 1.42 -10.11
C ALA A 98 -4.12 0.03 -10.48
N LEU A 99 -4.46 -0.99 -9.68
CA LEU A 99 -4.11 -2.39 -9.87
C LEU A 99 -4.84 -2.96 -11.09
N SER A 100 -4.50 -2.49 -12.29
CA SER A 100 -5.15 -2.91 -13.53
C SER A 100 -4.10 -3.18 -14.60
N GLY A 101 -3.54 -4.38 -14.53
CA GLY A 101 -2.83 -5.05 -15.62
C GLY A 101 -1.64 -4.27 -16.18
N ARG A 102 -1.19 -4.74 -17.35
CA ARG A 102 -0.05 -4.17 -18.07
C ARG A 102 -0.44 -2.78 -18.59
N SER A 103 -0.19 -1.74 -17.80
CA SER A 103 -0.64 -0.38 -18.10
C SER A 103 0.44 0.40 -18.84
N SER A 104 0.03 1.12 -19.89
CA SER A 104 0.90 2.00 -20.68
C SER A 104 1.23 3.29 -19.94
N ALA A 105 2.21 4.04 -20.45
CA ALA A 105 2.60 5.33 -19.89
C ALA A 105 1.39 6.26 -19.67
N GLN A 106 1.20 6.73 -18.44
CA GLN A 106 0.09 7.58 -18.04
C GLN A 106 0.61 8.78 -17.24
N TYR A 107 0.26 9.99 -17.70
CA TYR A 107 0.53 11.20 -16.95
C TYR A 107 -0.57 11.45 -15.92
N HIS A 108 -0.18 11.62 -14.66
CA HIS A 108 -1.11 11.77 -13.53
C HIS A 108 -1.20 13.23 -13.03
N GLY A 109 -0.51 14.16 -13.69
CA GLY A 109 -0.45 15.57 -13.27
C GLY A 109 0.71 15.87 -12.33
N ASN A 110 0.95 17.15 -12.05
CA ASN A 110 1.98 17.63 -11.11
C ASN A 110 3.40 17.07 -11.35
N GLY A 111 3.76 16.85 -12.62
CA GLY A 111 5.06 16.32 -12.99
C GLY A 111 5.25 14.83 -12.71
N TYR A 112 4.21 14.09 -12.30
CA TYR A 112 4.26 12.64 -12.09
C TYR A 112 3.68 11.88 -13.30
N ALA A 113 4.45 10.95 -13.83
CA ALA A 113 4.06 10.06 -14.92
C ALA A 113 4.42 8.60 -14.58
N SER A 114 3.46 7.69 -14.67
CA SER A 114 3.73 6.26 -14.74
C SER A 114 4.23 5.94 -16.15
N LEU A 115 5.31 5.17 -16.28
CA LEU A 115 5.87 4.75 -17.57
C LEU A 115 5.31 3.39 -17.99
N PHE A 116 5.29 2.46 -17.05
CA PHE A 116 4.81 1.11 -17.26
C PHE A 116 4.48 0.47 -15.91
N GLN A 117 3.55 -0.46 -15.93
CA GLN A 117 3.24 -1.36 -14.83
C GLN A 117 3.11 -2.75 -15.40
N ASP A 118 3.80 -3.71 -14.82
CA ASP A 118 3.63 -5.13 -15.11
C ASP A 118 3.36 -5.85 -13.80
N GLU A 119 2.35 -6.71 -13.75
CA GLU A 119 1.92 -7.39 -12.54
C GLU A 119 1.78 -8.89 -12.79
N GLN A 120 2.39 -9.68 -11.91
CA GLN A 120 2.34 -11.14 -11.92
C GLN A 120 1.75 -11.66 -10.61
N VAL A 121 0.76 -12.54 -10.73
CA VAL A 121 0.20 -13.26 -9.58
C VAL A 121 1.08 -14.46 -9.26
N LEU A 122 1.60 -14.51 -8.03
CA LEU A 122 2.49 -15.57 -7.54
C LEU A 122 1.74 -16.65 -6.77
N SER A 123 0.72 -16.25 -6.02
CA SER A 123 -0.18 -17.17 -5.32
C SER A 123 -1.58 -16.58 -5.27
N GLY A 124 -2.59 -17.42 -5.52
CA GLY A 124 -3.99 -17.08 -5.32
C GLY A 124 -4.42 -17.24 -3.86
N GLU A 125 -5.74 -17.37 -3.67
CA GLU A 125 -6.32 -17.52 -2.35
C GLU A 125 -5.88 -18.83 -1.70
N GLY A 126 -5.47 -18.75 -0.43
CA GLY A 126 -4.99 -19.93 0.26
C GLY A 126 -4.60 -19.67 1.71
N ARG A 127 -4.15 -20.74 2.35
CA ARG A 127 -3.61 -20.71 3.70
C ARG A 127 -2.15 -21.13 3.65
N LEU A 128 -1.29 -20.27 4.15
CA LEU A 128 0.13 -20.54 4.34
C LEU A 128 0.32 -21.04 5.76
N GLU A 129 0.87 -22.24 5.89
CA GLU A 129 1.28 -22.79 7.18
C GLU A 129 2.60 -22.16 7.65
N ALA A 130 2.99 -22.41 8.90
CA ALA A 130 4.27 -21.93 9.40
C ALA A 130 5.43 -22.56 8.61
N GLY A 131 6.33 -21.72 8.09
CA GLY A 131 7.40 -22.17 7.21
C GLY A 131 8.02 -21.03 6.41
N LYS A 132 9.06 -21.36 5.65
CA LYS A 132 9.69 -20.46 4.68
C LYS A 132 9.17 -20.79 3.29
N TYR A 133 8.65 -19.79 2.62
CA TYR A 133 8.16 -19.87 1.25
C TYR A 133 9.01 -19.01 0.34
N GLU A 134 9.17 -19.46 -0.89
CA GLU A 134 9.90 -18.78 -1.93
C GLU A 134 9.07 -18.85 -3.21
N PHE A 135 8.58 -17.68 -3.66
CA PHE A 135 7.74 -17.56 -4.83
C PHE A 135 8.53 -16.88 -5.94
N ASN A 136 8.93 -17.65 -6.94
CA ASN A 136 9.72 -17.13 -8.06
C ASN A 136 8.85 -16.28 -8.99
N PHE A 137 9.45 -15.23 -9.54
CA PHE A 137 8.82 -14.34 -10.49
C PHE A 137 9.71 -14.12 -11.72
N ASP A 138 9.07 -13.77 -12.83
CA ASP A 138 9.71 -13.38 -14.08
C ASP A 138 8.92 -12.19 -14.64
N LEU A 139 9.48 -11.00 -14.49
CA LEU A 139 8.88 -9.74 -14.90
C LEU A 139 9.67 -9.15 -16.06
N VAL A 140 8.99 -8.57 -17.05
CA VAL A 140 9.65 -8.10 -18.27
C VAL A 140 9.61 -6.59 -18.35
N PHE A 141 10.78 -5.98 -18.54
CA PHE A 141 10.85 -4.55 -18.87
C PHE A 141 10.22 -4.30 -20.26
N PRO A 142 9.45 -3.23 -20.44
CA PRO A 142 8.89 -2.90 -21.76
C PRO A 142 10.00 -2.68 -22.79
N GLU A 143 9.76 -3.09 -24.03
CA GLU A 143 10.75 -3.07 -25.13
C GLU A 143 11.18 -1.67 -25.56
N LYS A 144 10.40 -0.62 -25.26
CA LYS A 144 10.65 0.76 -25.71
C LYS A 144 10.24 1.77 -24.64
N GLY A 145 10.89 2.94 -24.67
CA GLY A 145 10.44 4.12 -23.91
C GLY A 145 10.88 4.16 -22.45
N LEU A 146 11.91 3.40 -22.07
CA LEU A 146 12.49 3.47 -20.72
C LEU A 146 13.58 4.56 -20.66
N PRO A 147 13.39 5.62 -19.86
CA PRO A 147 14.49 6.48 -19.46
C PRO A 147 15.41 5.72 -18.51
N SER A 148 16.68 6.14 -18.43
CA SER A 148 17.60 5.66 -17.40
C SER A 148 17.15 6.08 -16.01
N SER A 149 17.43 5.25 -15.00
CA SER A 149 17.22 5.62 -13.60
C SER A 149 18.01 6.89 -13.25
N ILE A 150 17.32 7.89 -12.70
CA ILE A 150 17.89 9.18 -12.33
C ILE A 150 17.30 9.64 -11.00
N ASP A 151 18.17 10.10 -10.11
CA ASP A 151 17.82 10.77 -8.85
C ASP A 151 18.70 12.01 -8.76
N VAL A 152 18.10 13.21 -8.91
CA VAL A 152 18.78 14.52 -8.98
C VAL A 152 18.05 15.52 -8.10
#